data_AF-R5PYU7-F1
#
_entry.id   AF-R5PYU7-F1
#
_cell.length_a   1.000
_cell.length_b   1.000
_cell.length_c   1.000
_cell.angle_alpha   90.00
_cell.angle_beta   90.00
_cell.angle_gamma   90.00
#
_symmetry.space_group_name_H-M   'P 1'
#
loop_
_entity.id
_entity.type
_entity.pdbx_description
1 polymer ?
#
loop_
_entity_poly.entity_id
_entity_poly.type
_entity_poly.pdbx_seq_one_letter_code
_entity_poly.pdbx_strand_id
1 'polypeptide(L)'
;MFSLDQEISVSEYTAARQWAVAHGYTITQEGEKRYKISLPSSPTSEEKAAYVRAYRNALLKESDWTQLSDNALSETQKEKWAQYRQSLRDISLQGNFPDVEWPSLSAENEDG
;
A
#
# COMPACT_ATOMS: atom_id res chain seq x y z
N MET A 1 13.03 -29.31 -9.91
CA MET A 1 12.94 -28.18 -8.96
C MET A 1 13.32 -26.94 -9.74
N PHE A 2 12.54 -25.88 -9.70
CA PHE A 2 12.81 -24.65 -10.46
C PHE A 2 13.71 -23.70 -9.66
N SER A 3 14.33 -22.73 -10.35
CA SER A 3 15.27 -21.76 -9.76
C SER A 3 15.00 -20.33 -10.24
N LEU A 4 15.50 -19.34 -9.49
CA LEU A 4 15.52 -17.93 -9.91
C LEU A 4 16.40 -17.77 -11.16
N ASP A 5 15.97 -16.89 -12.08
CA ASP A 5 16.59 -16.64 -13.40
C ASP A 5 16.59 -17.86 -14.33
N GLN A 6 15.86 -18.92 -14.00
CA GLN A 6 15.71 -20.06 -14.87
C GLN A 6 14.81 -19.72 -16.06
N GLU A 7 15.31 -20.00 -17.26
CA GLU A 7 14.52 -20.05 -18.48
C GLU A 7 13.72 -21.36 -18.55
N ILE A 8 12.43 -21.23 -18.83
CA ILE A 8 11.48 -22.34 -18.94
C ILE A 8 10.75 -22.26 -20.28
N SER A 9 10.33 -23.43 -20.76
CA SER A 9 9.51 -23.56 -21.96
C SER A 9 8.01 -23.52 -21.65
N VAL A 10 7.16 -23.42 -22.68
CA VAL A 10 5.68 -23.51 -22.52
C VAL A 10 5.23 -24.79 -21.83
N SER A 11 5.89 -25.93 -22.09
CA SER A 11 5.53 -27.21 -21.46
C SER A 11 5.75 -27.23 -19.95
N GLU A 12 6.66 -26.40 -19.46
CA GLU A 12 7.01 -26.32 -18.04
C GLU A 12 6.29 -25.16 -17.33
N TYR A 13 5.66 -24.26 -18.10
CA TYR A 13 5.03 -23.04 -17.61
C TYR A 13 4.09 -23.30 -16.42
N THR A 14 3.21 -24.31 -16.51
CA THR A 14 2.24 -24.60 -15.44
C THR A 14 2.92 -25.01 -14.14
N ALA A 15 3.91 -25.92 -14.20
CA ALA A 15 4.63 -26.39 -13.03
C ALA A 15 5.54 -25.29 -12.45
N ALA A 16 6.20 -24.51 -13.31
CA ALA A 16 7.00 -23.39 -12.91
C ALA A 16 6.15 -22.29 -12.27
N ARG A 17 4.93 -22.04 -12.79
CA ARG A 17 4.02 -21.03 -12.24
C ARG A 17 3.58 -21.39 -10.84
N GLN A 18 3.25 -22.66 -10.59
CA GLN A 18 2.93 -23.15 -9.24
C GLN A 18 4.10 -22.96 -8.28
N TRP A 19 5.32 -23.30 -8.71
CA TRP A 19 6.52 -23.09 -7.93
C TRP A 19 6.79 -21.61 -7.66
N ALA A 20 6.71 -20.77 -8.68
CA ALA A 20 6.92 -19.34 -8.58
C ALA A 20 5.93 -18.70 -7.61
N VAL A 21 4.63 -19.02 -7.71
CA VAL A 21 3.61 -18.55 -6.77
C VAL A 21 3.91 -18.99 -5.34
N ALA A 22 4.31 -20.24 -5.12
CA ALA A 22 4.62 -20.76 -3.79
C ALA A 22 5.85 -20.08 -3.14
N HIS A 23 6.78 -19.54 -3.93
CA HIS A 23 8.01 -18.91 -3.46
C HIS A 23 8.00 -17.37 -3.64
N GLY A 24 6.91 -16.79 -4.14
CA GLY A 24 6.77 -15.35 -4.36
C GLY A 24 7.50 -14.81 -5.60
N TYR A 25 7.80 -15.65 -6.59
CA TYR A 25 8.38 -15.25 -7.88
C TYR A 25 7.31 -14.99 -8.94
N THR A 26 7.71 -14.27 -10.00
CA THR A 26 6.91 -14.07 -11.21
C THR A 26 7.54 -14.76 -12.41
N ILE A 27 6.77 -14.96 -13.47
CA ILE A 27 7.22 -15.55 -14.72
C ILE A 27 6.94 -14.55 -15.83
N THR A 28 7.99 -14.08 -16.49
CA THR A 28 7.93 -13.09 -17.57
C THR A 28 8.23 -13.79 -18.90
N GLN A 29 7.53 -13.43 -19.97
CA GLN A 29 7.75 -14.01 -21.29
C GLN A 29 8.92 -13.32 -22.00
N GLU A 30 9.97 -14.07 -22.34
CA GLU A 30 11.17 -13.58 -23.06
C GLU A 30 11.25 -14.21 -24.45
N GLY A 31 10.30 -13.86 -25.31
CA GLY A 31 10.25 -14.28 -26.71
C GLY A 31 9.14 -15.30 -27.01
N GLU A 32 9.24 -15.95 -28.17
CA GLU A 32 8.22 -16.90 -28.61
C GLU A 32 8.37 -18.21 -27.83
N LYS A 33 7.43 -18.49 -26.92
CA LYS A 33 7.35 -19.72 -26.11
C LYS A 33 8.47 -19.92 -25.08
N ARG A 34 9.17 -18.85 -24.69
CA ARG A 34 10.16 -18.86 -23.60
C ARG A 34 9.71 -17.95 -22.48
N TYR A 35 9.90 -18.40 -21.25
CA TYR A 35 9.64 -17.60 -20.06
C TYR A 35 10.82 -17.65 -19.11
N LYS A 36 10.94 -16.64 -18.26
CA LYS A 36 11.98 -16.53 -17.26
C LYS A 36 11.37 -16.30 -15.89
N ILE A 37 11.83 -17.08 -14.91
CA ILE A 37 11.42 -16.90 -13.53
C ILE A 37 12.24 -15.77 -12.93
N SER A 38 11.57 -14.72 -12.45
CA SER A 38 12.21 -13.55 -11.87
C SER A 38 11.56 -13.16 -10.55
N LEU A 39 12.26 -12.33 -9.77
CA LEU A 39 11.61 -11.64 -8.65
C LEU A 39 10.48 -10.75 -9.18
N PRO A 40 9.37 -10.61 -8.43
CA PRO A 40 8.38 -9.61 -8.76
C PRO A 40 9.03 -8.24 -8.67
N SER A 41 8.72 -7.36 -9.62
CA SER A 41 9.11 -5.96 -9.52
C SER A 41 8.43 -5.38 -8.28
N SER A 42 9.18 -5.12 -7.22
CA SER A 42 8.70 -4.31 -6.10
C SER A 42 8.28 -2.93 -6.64
N PRO A 43 7.22 -2.31 -6.11
CA PRO A 43 6.84 -0.98 -6.52
C PRO A 43 8.03 -0.04 -6.31
N THR A 44 8.33 0.74 -7.35
CA THR A 44 9.36 1.76 -7.30
C THR A 44 9.05 2.77 -6.21
N SER A 45 10.05 3.49 -5.72
CA SER A 45 9.84 4.55 -4.74
C SER A 45 8.83 5.60 -5.23
N GLU A 46 8.77 5.86 -6.54
CA GLU A 46 7.79 6.78 -7.13
C GLU A 46 6.36 6.22 -7.10
N GLU A 47 6.17 4.94 -7.41
CA GLU A 47 4.85 4.27 -7.32
C GLU A 47 4.35 4.23 -5.88
N LYS A 48 5.25 3.91 -4.92
CA LYS A 48 4.94 3.99 -3.49
C LYS A 48 4.56 5.41 -3.07
N ALA A 49 5.32 6.42 -3.51
CA ALA A 49 5.04 7.82 -3.22
C ALA A 49 3.68 8.27 -3.77
N ALA A 50 3.35 7.86 -5.00
CA ALA A 50 2.06 8.12 -5.61
C ALA A 50 0.92 7.47 -4.81
N TYR A 51 1.10 6.19 -4.42
CA TYR A 51 0.15 5.48 -3.57
C TYR A 51 -0.07 6.19 -2.22
N VAL A 52 1.00 6.58 -1.52
CA VAL A 52 0.92 7.28 -0.24
C VAL A 52 0.18 8.61 -0.39
N ARG A 53 0.50 9.41 -1.41
CA ARG A 53 -0.20 10.70 -1.64
C ARG A 53 -1.68 10.49 -1.92
N ALA A 54 -2.02 9.48 -2.73
CA ALA A 54 -3.41 9.14 -3.05
C ALA A 54 -4.17 8.68 -1.79
N TYR A 55 -3.58 7.78 -1.00
CA TYR A 55 -4.19 7.25 0.22
C TYR A 55 -4.38 8.34 1.28
N ARG A 56 -3.38 9.22 1.47
CA ARG A 56 -3.50 10.42 2.32
C ARG A 56 -4.69 11.29 1.91
N ASN A 57 -4.82 11.57 0.62
CA ASN A 57 -5.94 12.39 0.11
C ASN A 57 -7.30 11.71 0.33
N ALA A 58 -7.36 10.39 0.20
CA ALA A 58 -8.57 9.62 0.49
C ALA A 58 -8.98 9.75 1.97
N LEU A 59 -8.05 9.55 2.90
CA LEU A 59 -8.31 9.69 4.34
C LEU A 59 -8.70 11.13 4.74
N LEU A 60 -8.07 12.13 4.13
CA LEU A 60 -8.45 13.54 4.34
C LEU A 60 -9.86 13.84 3.82
N LYS A 61 -10.28 13.20 2.73
CA LYS A 61 -11.63 13.32 2.17
C LYS A 61 -12.66 12.58 3.02
N GLU A 62 -12.32 11.39 3.51
CA GLU A 62 -13.18 10.59 4.39
C GLU A 62 -13.42 11.30 5.73
N SER A 63 -12.42 12.03 6.22
CA SER A 63 -12.53 12.85 7.43
C SER A 63 -13.06 14.27 7.18
N ASP A 64 -13.62 14.56 6.00
CA ASP A 64 -14.05 15.92 5.65
C ASP A 64 -15.30 16.39 6.38
N TRP A 65 -16.25 15.48 6.58
CA TRP A 65 -17.48 15.74 7.36
C TRP A 65 -17.20 16.17 8.81
N THR A 66 -16.05 15.80 9.37
CA THR A 66 -15.66 16.12 10.75
C THR A 66 -15.30 17.60 10.95
N GLN A 67 -15.05 18.33 9.86
CA GLN A 67 -14.76 19.77 9.88
C GLN A 67 -16.01 20.64 9.70
N LEU A 68 -17.15 20.04 9.36
CA LEU A 68 -18.41 20.77 9.24
C LEU A 68 -18.89 21.22 10.62
N SER A 69 -19.51 22.40 10.69
CA SER A 69 -20.08 22.90 11.95
C SER A 69 -21.31 22.11 12.39
N ASP A 70 -22.05 21.55 11.42
CA ASP A 70 -23.25 20.73 11.63
C ASP A 70 -22.89 19.23 11.70
N ASN A 71 -22.07 18.87 12.68
CA ASN A 71 -21.78 17.48 12.99
C ASN A 71 -22.05 17.19 14.47
N ALA A 72 -22.43 15.94 14.77
CA ALA A 72 -22.76 15.49 16.11
C ALA A 72 -21.51 15.22 16.98
N LEU A 73 -20.34 15.74 16.59
CA LEU A 73 -19.08 15.49 17.29
C LEU A 73 -18.94 16.41 18.51
N SER A 74 -18.49 15.85 19.62
CA SER A 74 -18.07 16.63 20.79
C SER A 74 -16.80 17.45 20.48
N GLU A 75 -16.50 18.47 21.29
CA GLU A 75 -15.27 19.26 21.14
C GLU A 75 -14.02 18.39 21.19
N THR A 76 -13.97 17.42 22.12
CA THR A 76 -12.88 16.46 22.24
C THR A 76 -12.73 15.59 20.98
N GLN A 77 -13.85 15.15 20.38
CA GLN A 77 -13.80 14.39 19.13
C GLN A 77 -13.30 15.26 17.97
N LYS A 78 -13.74 16.53 17.89
CA LYS A 78 -13.27 17.50 16.88
C LYS A 78 -11.76 17.75 17.00
N GLU A 79 -11.24 17.88 18.21
CA GLU A 79 -9.79 18.00 18.46
C GLU A 79 -9.02 16.76 18.00
N LYS A 80 -9.50 15.55 18.32
CA LYS A 80 -8.90 14.29 17.83
C LYS A 80 -8.85 14.24 16.30
N TRP A 81 -9.94 14.60 15.63
CA TRP A 81 -9.99 14.66 14.18
C TRP A 81 -9.07 15.73 13.58
N ALA A 82 -8.98 16.90 14.22
CA ALA A 82 -8.05 17.95 13.80
C ALA A 82 -6.59 17.49 13.89
N GLN A 83 -6.20 16.86 15.01
CA GLN A 83 -4.87 16.29 15.20
C GLN A 83 -4.58 15.18 14.17
N TYR A 84 -5.51 14.25 13.98
CA TYR A 84 -5.39 13.18 12.99
C TYR A 84 -5.17 13.72 11.57
N ARG A 85 -5.98 14.70 11.15
CA ARG A 85 -5.86 15.32 9.83
C ARG A 85 -4.55 16.10 9.66
N GLN A 86 -4.04 16.70 10.73
CA GLN A 86 -2.72 17.33 10.73
C GLN A 86 -1.64 16.28 10.51
N SER A 87 -1.65 15.19 11.29
CA SER A 87 -0.71 14.08 11.12
C SER A 87 -0.76 13.48 9.71
N LEU A 88 -1.95 13.36 9.10
CA LEU A 88 -2.09 12.92 7.70
C LEU A 88 -1.39 13.85 6.72
N ARG A 89 -1.50 15.17 6.89
CA ARG A 89 -0.82 16.14 6.01
C ARG A 89 0.69 16.04 6.16
N ASP A 90 1.16 15.82 7.39
CA ASP A 90 2.57 15.71 7.72
C ASP A 90 3.23 14.41 7.23
N ILE A 91 2.46 13.44 6.73
CA ILE A 91 2.96 12.19 6.12
C ILE A 91 3.99 12.44 5.02
N SER A 92 3.74 13.44 4.16
CA SER A 92 4.67 13.77 3.07
C SER A 92 5.94 14.51 3.54
N LEU A 93 5.99 14.91 4.81
CA LEU A 93 7.14 15.54 5.45
C LEU A 93 7.97 14.54 6.26
N GLN A 94 7.51 13.29 6.43
CA GLN A 94 8.28 12.25 7.11
C GLN A 94 9.57 11.96 6.35
N GLY A 95 10.69 11.87 7.07
CA GLY A 95 12.01 11.59 6.48
C GLY A 95 12.12 10.23 5.78
N ASN A 96 11.24 9.29 6.11
CA ASN A 96 11.19 7.95 5.54
C ASN A 96 10.27 7.84 4.31
N PHE A 97 9.70 8.95 3.82
CA PHE A 97 8.83 8.93 2.66
C PHE A 97 9.52 8.26 1.45
N PRO A 98 8.89 7.28 0.78
CA PRO A 98 7.46 6.90 0.85
C PRO A 98 7.11 5.77 1.85
N ASP A 99 8.07 5.22 2.60
CA ASP A 99 7.81 4.21 3.63
C ASP A 99 7.41 4.91 4.95
N VAL A 100 6.17 5.40 4.97
CA VAL A 100 5.61 6.25 6.04
C VAL A 100 4.85 5.47 7.10
N GLU A 101 4.82 6.01 8.32
CA GLU A 101 3.94 5.54 9.39
C GLU A 101 2.60 6.28 9.33
N TRP A 102 1.51 5.53 9.21
CA TRP A 102 0.17 6.10 9.14
C TRP A 102 -0.36 6.38 10.55
N PRO A 103 -0.87 7.60 10.81
CA PRO A 103 -1.56 7.83 12.06
C PRO A 103 -2.79 6.93 12.11
N SER A 104 -3.06 6.35 13.28
CA SER A 104 -4.35 5.75 13.60
C SER A 104 -5.14 6.77 14.41
N LEU A 105 -6.42 6.92 14.08
CA LEU A 105 -7.36 7.38 15.11
C LEU A 105 -7.44 6.24 16.10
N SER A 106 -6.71 6.35 17.21
CA SER A 106 -6.91 5.45 18.34
C SER A 106 -8.37 5.61 18.76
N ALA A 107 -9.21 4.68 18.29
CA ALA A 107 -10.55 4.45 18.84
C ALA A 107 -10.37 3.79 20.20
N GLU A 108 -9.71 4.49 21.12
CA GLU A 108 -9.74 4.13 22.54
C GLU A 108 -10.71 5.10 23.23
N ASN A 109 -11.80 4.49 23.68
CA ASN A 109 -12.74 4.88 24.72
C ASN A 109 -14.01 5.62 24.28
N GLU A 110 -15.05 4.83 24.01
CA GLU A 110 -16.38 4.92 24.64
C GLU A 110 -16.71 3.46 25.02
N ASP A 111 -16.43 2.97 26.23
CA ASP A 111 -17.27 3.08 27.45
C ASP A 111 -18.69 3.61 27.20
N GLY A 112 -19.68 2.76 27.49
CA GLY A 112 -21.12 2.99 27.32
C GLY A 112 -21.92 1.72 27.07
#